data_AF-A0A3E0PT46-F1
#
_entry.id   AF-A0A3E0PT46-F1
#
_cell.length_a   1.000
_cell.length_b   1.000
_cell.length_c   1.000
_cell.angle_alpha   90.00
_cell.angle_beta   90.00
_cell.angle_gamma   90.00
#
_symmetry.space_group_name_H-M   'P 1'
#
loop_
_entity.id
_entity.type
_entity.pdbx_description
1 polymer ?
#
loop_
_entity_poly.entity_id
_entity_poly.type
_entity_poly.pdbx_seq_one_letter_code
_entity_poly.pdbx_strand_id
1 'polypeptide(L)'
;MAERPKHSKEARQAVTELRKSYADSLEEIAERIARHKRLETVQRSHIERAQRSLTTGGETLQPFYKRREFQTGAGCFVASAALAVVQFGASGLAAAALMFIIGAALAIYGWVRP
;
A
#
# COMPACT_ATOMS: atom_id res chain seq x y z
N MET A 1 -30.14 17.37 16.23
CA MET A 1 -29.94 16.12 15.46
C MET A 1 -29.68 16.52 14.02
N ALA A 2 -28.49 16.25 13.46
CA ALA A 2 -28.20 16.61 12.08
C ALA A 2 -29.02 15.73 11.13
N GLU A 3 -29.84 16.35 10.27
CA GLU A 3 -30.58 15.63 9.23
C GLU A 3 -29.59 14.93 8.30
N ARG A 4 -29.82 13.62 8.07
CA ARG A 4 -29.03 12.89 7.09
C ARG A 4 -29.33 13.44 5.69
N PRO A 5 -28.31 13.67 4.85
CA PRO A 5 -28.53 14.16 3.49
C PRO A 5 -29.41 13.18 2.72
N LYS A 6 -30.41 13.72 2.00
CA LYS A 6 -31.27 12.91 1.13
C LYS A 6 -30.48 12.53 -0.13
N HIS A 7 -30.25 11.24 -0.31
CA HIS A 7 -29.60 10.72 -1.52
C HIS A 7 -30.55 10.80 -2.72
N SER A 8 -30.06 11.28 -3.87
CA SER A 8 -30.77 11.20 -5.15
C SER A 8 -30.99 9.74 -5.56
N LYS A 9 -31.95 9.49 -6.46
CA LYS A 9 -32.20 8.14 -7.00
C LYS A 9 -30.96 7.56 -7.68
N GLU A 10 -30.27 8.38 -8.47
CA GLU A 10 -29.01 8.04 -9.13
C GLU A 10 -27.92 7.66 -8.12
N ALA A 11 -27.75 8.44 -7.05
CA ALA A 11 -26.77 8.13 -6.01
C ALA A 11 -27.08 6.79 -5.30
N ARG A 12 -28.37 6.45 -5.11
CA ARG A 12 -28.76 5.15 -4.54
C ARG A 12 -28.47 4.00 -5.49
N GLN A 13 -28.74 4.17 -6.78
CA GLN A 13 -28.43 3.17 -7.80
C GLN A 13 -26.92 2.92 -7.88
N ALA A 14 -26.11 4.00 -7.97
CA ALA A 14 -24.66 3.90 -8.00
C ALA A 14 -24.11 3.19 -6.74
N VAL A 15 -24.60 3.52 -5.54
CA VAL A 15 -24.19 2.82 -4.30
C VAL A 15 -24.57 1.34 -4.32
N THR A 16 -25.72 0.99 -4.89
CA THR A 16 -26.16 -0.40 -4.97
C THR A 16 -25.29 -1.21 -5.93
N GLU A 17 -24.96 -0.63 -7.08
CA GLU A 17 -24.06 -1.22 -8.07
C GLU A 17 -22.64 -1.38 -7.52
N LEU A 18 -22.11 -0.36 -6.84
CA LEU A 18 -20.82 -0.42 -6.14
C LEU A 18 -20.79 -1.51 -5.07
N ARG A 19 -21.86 -1.64 -4.27
CA ARG A 19 -21.95 -2.69 -3.24
C ARG A 19 -21.92 -4.09 -3.86
N LYS A 20 -22.62 -4.27 -4.97
CA LYS A 20 -22.65 -5.55 -5.69
C LYS A 20 -21.27 -5.88 -6.26
N SER A 21 -20.67 -4.95 -7.00
CA SER A 21 -19.32 -5.12 -7.57
C SER A 21 -18.27 -5.40 -6.49
N TYR A 22 -18.34 -4.73 -5.34
CA TYR A 22 -17.43 -4.96 -4.23
C TYR A 22 -17.61 -6.35 -3.60
N ALA A 23 -18.85 -6.82 -3.43
CA ALA A 23 -19.14 -8.15 -2.93
C ALA A 23 -18.61 -9.23 -3.89
N ASP A 24 -18.89 -9.10 -5.19
CA ASP A 24 -18.42 -10.02 -6.23
C ASP A 24 -16.88 -10.10 -6.24
N SER A 25 -16.21 -8.95 -6.13
CA SER A 25 -14.74 -8.88 -6.08
C SER A 25 -14.16 -9.53 -4.82
N LEU A 26 -14.83 -9.40 -3.67
CA LEU A 26 -14.41 -10.03 -2.43
C LEU A 26 -14.50 -11.56 -2.51
N GLU A 27 -15.59 -12.07 -3.06
CA GLU A 27 -15.80 -13.51 -3.25
C GLU A 27 -14.73 -14.09 -4.18
N GLU A 28 -14.50 -13.48 -5.34
CA GLU A 28 -13.51 -13.95 -6.31
C GLU A 28 -12.10 -14.04 -5.69
N ILE A 29 -11.68 -13.01 -4.95
CA ILE A 29 -10.37 -12.98 -4.30
C ILE A 29 -10.30 -14.01 -3.17
N ALA A 30 -11.36 -14.18 -2.38
CA ALA A 30 -11.40 -15.15 -1.30
C ALA A 30 -11.36 -16.59 -1.83
N GLU A 31 -12.07 -16.89 -2.92
CA GLU A 31 -11.98 -18.16 -3.64
C GLU A 31 -10.58 -18.40 -4.19
N ARG A 32 -9.95 -17.37 -4.75
CA ARG A 32 -8.58 -17.48 -5.27
C ARG A 32 -7.59 -17.79 -4.14
N ILE A 33 -7.76 -17.18 -2.97
CA ILE A 33 -6.96 -17.49 -1.77
C ILE A 33 -7.20 -18.94 -1.30
N ALA A 34 -8.46 -19.39 -1.26
CA ALA A 34 -8.82 -20.74 -0.86
C ALA A 34 -8.20 -21.78 -1.81
N ARG A 35 -8.35 -21.57 -3.13
CA ARG A 35 -7.73 -22.41 -4.17
C ARG A 35 -6.21 -22.46 -4.05
N HIS A 36 -5.57 -21.32 -3.83
CA HIS A 36 -4.12 -21.26 -3.65
C HIS A 36 -3.65 -22.05 -2.42
N LYS A 37 -4.45 -22.08 -1.36
CA LYS A 37 -4.21 -22.88 -0.15
C LYS A 37 -4.68 -24.33 -0.25
N ARG A 38 -5.24 -24.76 -1.40
CA ARG A 38 -5.85 -26.08 -1.62
C ARG A 38 -6.95 -26.41 -0.60
N LEU A 39 -7.73 -25.41 -0.20
CA LEU A 39 -8.87 -25.57 0.69
C LEU A 39 -10.15 -25.64 -0.14
N GLU A 40 -11.01 -26.63 0.15
CA GLU A 40 -12.30 -26.81 -0.52
C GLU A 40 -13.36 -25.79 -0.06
N THR A 41 -13.15 -25.18 1.11
CA THR A 41 -14.12 -24.26 1.73
C THR A 41 -13.55 -22.87 1.90
N VAL A 42 -14.33 -21.86 1.50
CA VAL A 42 -14.01 -20.45 1.74
C VAL A 42 -14.34 -20.13 3.19
N GLN A 43 -13.31 -19.88 3.99
CA GLN A 43 -13.47 -19.49 5.39
C GLN A 43 -13.54 -17.97 5.55
N ARG A 44 -14.11 -17.51 6.66
CA ARG A 44 -14.15 -16.08 7.04
C ARG A 44 -12.76 -15.42 6.98
N SER A 45 -11.71 -16.14 7.37
CA SER A 45 -10.32 -15.66 7.31
C SER A 45 -9.85 -15.33 5.89
N HIS A 46 -10.44 -15.93 4.85
CA HIS A 46 -10.13 -15.64 3.45
C HIS A 46 -10.81 -14.37 2.97
N ILE A 47 -12.06 -14.13 3.41
CA ILE A 47 -12.79 -12.89 3.16
C ILE A 47 -12.08 -11.69 3.82
N GLU A 48 -11.65 -11.83 5.08
CA GLU A 48 -10.89 -10.78 5.79
C GLU A 48 -9.53 -10.48 5.14
N ARG A 49 -8.96 -11.47 4.44
CA ARG A 49 -7.72 -11.29 3.69
C ARG A 49 -7.97 -10.66 2.31
N ALA A 50 -9.03 -11.06 1.63
CA ALA A 50 -9.51 -10.43 0.40
C ALA A 50 -9.82 -8.94 0.61
N GLN A 51 -10.49 -8.61 1.72
CA GLN A 51 -10.78 -7.22 2.09
C GLN A 51 -9.50 -6.40 2.25
N ARG A 52 -8.51 -6.92 2.98
CA ARG A 52 -7.20 -6.26 3.13
C ARG A 52 -6.50 -6.08 1.79
N SER A 53 -6.52 -7.09 0.92
CA SER A 53 -5.96 -6.98 -0.43
C SER A 53 -6.65 -5.93 -1.29
N LEU A 54 -7.96 -5.75 -1.19
CA LEU A 54 -8.69 -4.70 -1.92
C LEU A 54 -8.37 -3.30 -1.37
N THR A 55 -8.31 -3.13 -0.05
CA THR A 55 -7.98 -1.84 0.56
C THR A 55 -6.52 -1.44 0.34
N THR A 56 -5.58 -2.39 0.47
CA THR A 56 -4.15 -2.14 0.25
C THR A 56 -3.80 -2.11 -1.25
N GLY A 57 -4.59 -2.79 -2.09
CA GLY A 57 -4.57 -2.67 -3.56
C GLY A 57 -4.83 -1.23 -4.02
N GLY A 58 -5.76 -0.55 -3.35
CA GLY A 58 -6.02 0.89 -3.56
C GLY A 58 -4.84 1.78 -3.16
N GLU A 59 -4.09 1.42 -2.11
CA GLU A 59 -2.86 2.12 -1.72
C GLU A 59 -1.70 1.87 -2.71
N THR A 60 -1.65 0.70 -3.35
CA THR A 60 -0.64 0.38 -4.37
C THR A 60 -0.95 0.99 -5.73
N LEU A 61 -2.20 1.35 -6.03
CA LEU A 61 -2.54 2.18 -7.20
C LEU A 61 -2.10 3.65 -7.05
N GLN A 62 -1.71 4.07 -5.84
CA GLN A 62 -1.09 5.38 -5.67
C GLN A 62 0.33 5.35 -6.25
N PRO A 63 0.73 6.41 -6.98
CA PRO A 63 2.07 6.50 -7.52
C PRO A 63 3.10 6.41 -6.38
N PHE A 64 4.24 5.78 -6.64
CA PHE A 64 5.20 5.29 -5.64
C PHE A 64 5.57 6.33 -4.55
N TYR A 65 5.61 7.61 -4.91
CA TYR A 65 5.91 8.74 -4.01
C TYR A 65 4.82 9.08 -2.97
N LYS A 66 3.57 8.60 -3.14
CA LYS A 66 2.46 8.78 -2.19
C LYS A 66 2.26 7.60 -1.25
N ARG A 67 2.96 6.49 -1.48
CA ARG A 67 2.85 5.31 -0.62
C ARG A 67 3.49 5.59 0.74
N ARG A 68 2.77 5.24 1.81
CA ARG A 68 3.21 5.46 3.20
C ARG A 68 4.55 4.78 3.53
N GLU A 69 4.82 3.64 2.89
CA GLU A 69 6.07 2.90 2.99
C GLU A 69 7.28 3.72 2.49
N PHE A 70 7.10 4.47 1.38
CA PHE A 70 8.15 5.32 0.83
C PHE A 70 8.44 6.53 1.72
N GLN A 71 7.43 7.15 2.32
CA GLN A 71 7.62 8.26 3.27
C GLN A 71 8.39 7.82 4.51
N THR A 72 8.11 6.62 5.02
CA THR A 72 8.79 6.07 6.19
C THR A 72 10.24 5.70 5.86
N GLY A 73 10.48 5.11 4.68
CA GLY A 73 11.82 4.79 4.19
C GLY A 73 12.68 6.05 3.90
N ALA A 74 12.09 7.07 3.27
CA ALA A 74 12.77 8.33 2.98
C ALA A 74 13.15 9.09 4.26
N GLY A 75 12.27 9.09 5.28
CA GLY A 75 12.56 9.69 6.58
C GLY A 75 13.76 9.05 7.27
N CYS A 76 13.86 7.71 7.26
CA CYS A 76 15.02 7.00 7.81
C CYS A 76 16.32 7.30 7.04
N PHE A 77 16.27 7.42 5.71
CA PHE A 77 17.44 7.75 4.90
C PHE A 77 17.95 9.17 5.18
N VAL A 78 17.06 10.16 5.28
CA VAL A 78 17.44 11.54 5.60
C VAL A 78 17.99 11.63 7.03
N ALA A 79 17.38 10.96 8.01
CA ALA A 79 17.87 10.94 9.38
C ALA A 79 19.26 10.28 9.50
N SER A 80 19.48 9.18 8.79
CA SER A 80 20.77 8.48 8.76
C SER A 80 21.86 9.30 8.08
N ALA A 81 21.53 9.98 6.97
CA ALA A 81 22.45 10.88 6.28
C ALA A 81 22.81 12.11 7.14
N ALA A 82 21.84 12.70 7.84
CA ALA A 82 22.07 13.80 8.76
C ALA A 82 22.98 13.39 9.93
N LEU A 83 22.75 12.21 10.52
CA LEU A 83 23.62 11.65 11.56
C LEU A 83 25.05 11.42 11.05
N ALA A 84 25.22 10.85 9.86
CA ALA A 84 26.54 10.59 9.28
C ALA A 84 27.34 11.89 9.03
N VAL A 85 26.68 12.96 8.58
CA VAL A 85 27.31 14.27 8.37
C VAL A 85 27.70 14.93 9.70
N VAL A 86 26.85 14.86 10.72
CA VAL A 86 27.13 15.41 12.05
C VAL A 86 28.28 14.67 12.74
N GLN A 87 28.37 13.36 12.57
CA GLN A 87 29.32 12.52 13.30
C GLN A 87 30.71 12.43 12.64
N PHE A 88 30.81 12.63 11.32
CA PHE A 88 32.07 12.44 10.57
C PHE A 88 32.53 13.66 9.74
N GLY A 89 31.83 14.80 9.80
CA GLY A 89 32.23 16.02 9.10
C GLY A 89 32.33 15.83 7.57
N ALA A 90 33.40 16.32 6.94
CA ALA A 90 33.60 16.23 5.48
C ALA A 90 33.62 14.78 4.95
N SER A 91 34.05 13.82 5.79
CA SER A 91 34.03 12.38 5.49
C SER A 91 32.60 11.81 5.49
N GLY A 92 31.70 12.42 6.27
CA GLY A 92 30.29 12.08 6.34
C GLY A 92 29.50 12.49 5.09
N LEU A 93 29.94 13.54 4.39
CA LEU A 93 29.36 13.97 3.10
C LEU A 93 29.59 12.93 2.00
N ALA A 94 30.79 12.33 1.94
CA ALA A 94 31.08 11.24 1.02
C ALA A 94 30.24 9.99 1.33
N ALA A 95 30.08 9.65 2.62
CA ALA A 95 29.23 8.55 3.04
C ALA A 95 27.74 8.78 2.73
N ALA A 96 27.25 10.01 2.91
CA ALA A 96 25.87 10.40 2.57
C ALA A 96 25.62 10.35 1.05
N ALA A 97 26.58 10.80 0.24
CA ALA A 97 26.49 10.71 -1.22
C ALA A 97 26.46 9.25 -1.69
N LEU A 98 27.28 8.38 -1.09
CA LEU A 98 27.34 6.96 -1.41
C LEU A 98 26.04 6.23 -1.00
N MET A 99 25.48 6.56 0.17
CA MET A 99 24.17 6.08 0.62
C MET A 99 23.03 6.55 -0.30
N PHE A 100 23.09 7.79 -0.81
CA PHE A 100 22.11 8.31 -1.77
C PHE A 100 22.19 7.58 -3.11
N ILE A 101 23.40 7.31 -3.62
CA ILE A 101 23.60 6.53 -4.87
C ILE A 101 23.10 5.09 -4.70
N ILE A 102 23.41 4.44 -3.57
CA ILE A 102 22.93 3.09 -3.28
C ILE A 102 21.39 3.07 -3.13
N GLY A 103 20.82 4.04 -2.42
CA GLY A 103 19.37 4.17 -2.26
C GLY A 103 18.66 4.40 -3.61
N ALA A 104 19.23 5.25 -4.48
CA ALA A 104 18.73 5.48 -5.83
C ALA A 104 18.85 4.23 -6.70
N ALA A 105 19.98 3.50 -6.63
CA ALA A 105 20.17 2.25 -7.34
C ALA A 105 19.16 1.17 -6.89
N LEU A 106 18.94 1.03 -5.58
CA LEU A 106 17.94 0.08 -5.04
C LEU A 106 16.51 0.45 -5.45
N ALA A 107 16.19 1.75 -5.53
CA ALA A 107 14.90 2.24 -6.01
C ALA A 107 14.69 2.00 -7.52
N ILE A 108 15.76 2.12 -8.33
CA ILE A 108 15.72 1.90 -9.79
C ILE A 108 15.68 0.41 -10.14
N TYR A 109 16.46 -0.43 -9.45
CA TYR A 109 16.59 -1.86 -9.76
C TYR A 109 15.52 -2.76 -9.12
N GLY A 110 14.54 -2.18 -8.40
CA GLY A 110 13.31 -2.88 -8.03
C GLY A 110 13.50 -4.14 -7.17
N TRP A 111 14.60 -4.24 -6.42
CA TRP A 111 14.93 -5.40 -5.58
C TRP A 111 14.25 -5.36 -4.20
N VAL A 112 13.03 -4.88 -4.18
CA VAL A 112 12.04 -5.16 -3.13
C VAL A 112 10.76 -5.55 -3.85
N ARG A 113 10.79 -6.74 -4.47
CA ARG A 113 9.55 -7.45 -4.81
C ARG A 113 8.98 -8.01 -3.50
N PRO A 114 7.75 -7.66 -3.10
CA PRO A 114 6.99 -8.47 -2.16
C PRO A 114 6.60 -9.82 -2.77
#